data_AF-A0A9D7I140-F1
#
_entry.id   AF-A0A9D7I140-F1
#
_cell.length_a   1.000
_cell.length_b   1.000
_cell.length_c   1.000
_cell.angle_alpha   90.00
_cell.angle_beta   90.00
_cell.angle_gamma   90.00
#
_symmetry.space_group_name_H-M   'P 1'
#
loop_
_entity.id
_entity.type
_entity.pdbx_description
1 polymer ?
#
loop_
_entity_poly.entity_id
_entity_poly.type
_entity_poly.pdbx_seq_one_letter_code
_entity_poly.pdbx_strand_id
1 'polypeptide(L)'
;MDRRHFLTTSALGLPLLGSNVLLAQDTMKPAKPTQLASELVKEFVRVGHNNLPEVQRMLKEQPGLLNASWDVGGGDFETALEGAGHVGDREIAEYLIGQERARTYSY
;
A
#
# COMPACT_ATOMS: atom_id res chain seq x y z
N MET A 1 -19.96 15.85 1.30
CA MET A 1 -19.82 14.76 2.29
C MET A 1 -18.66 15.11 3.21
N ASP A 2 -18.98 15.71 4.36
CA ASP A 2 -18.01 16.27 5.30
C ASP A 2 -17.51 15.23 6.30
N ARG A 3 -16.19 14.95 6.25
CA ARG A 3 -15.50 13.94 7.07
C ARG A 3 -15.06 14.49 8.44
N ARG A 4 -15.94 15.18 9.19
CA ARG A 4 -15.52 15.86 10.45
C ARG A 4 -16.38 15.62 11.70
N HIS A 5 -17.28 14.63 11.72
CA HIS A 5 -18.16 14.39 12.88
C HIS A 5 -18.02 12.98 13.48
N PHE A 6 -16.80 12.56 13.83
CA PHE A 6 -16.59 11.24 14.45
C PHE A 6 -16.07 11.26 15.90
N LEU A 7 -16.04 12.41 16.58
CA LEU A 7 -15.62 12.46 17.99
C LEU A 7 -16.64 13.21 18.84
N THR A 8 -17.83 12.63 18.98
CA THR A 8 -18.76 13.07 20.04
C THR A 8 -19.55 11.85 20.51
N THR A 9 -19.61 11.65 21.84
CA THR A 9 -20.39 10.64 22.61
C THR A 9 -19.61 9.32 22.83
N SER A 10 -19.18 8.89 24.02
CA SER A 10 -19.73 9.06 25.38
C SER A 10 -18.63 8.96 26.45
N ALA A 11 -18.65 9.89 27.41
CA ALA A 11 -18.08 9.70 28.74
C ALA A 11 -19.20 9.26 29.69
N LEU A 12 -19.00 8.19 30.46
CA LEU A 12 -19.63 7.90 31.77
C LEU A 12 -19.22 6.48 32.23
N GLY A 13 -18.32 6.36 33.21
CA GLY A 13 -18.09 5.07 33.88
C GLY A 13 -16.77 4.88 34.64
N LEU A 14 -16.71 5.41 35.87
CA LEU A 14 -15.95 4.97 37.05
C LEU A 14 -14.42 5.22 37.18
N PRO A 15 -13.96 5.77 38.33
CA PRO A 15 -12.55 6.00 38.64
C PRO A 15 -11.91 4.79 39.34
N LEU A 16 -10.78 4.30 38.84
CA LEU A 16 -9.89 3.43 39.62
C LEU A 16 -8.45 3.92 39.49
N LEU A 17 -7.94 4.31 40.66
CA LEU A 17 -6.57 4.59 41.04
C LEU A 17 -5.54 3.75 40.25
N GLY A 18 -4.71 4.45 39.48
CA GLY A 18 -3.62 3.81 38.74
C GLY A 18 -2.90 4.77 37.79
N SER A 19 -2.66 6.01 38.20
CA SER A 19 -1.90 7.01 37.46
C SER A 19 -0.42 6.61 37.37
N ASN A 20 -0.07 5.60 36.57
CA ASN A 20 1.33 5.23 36.30
C ASN A 20 1.56 4.52 34.95
N VAL A 21 0.70 4.72 33.94
CA VAL A 21 0.99 4.27 32.56
C VAL A 21 0.64 5.36 31.54
N LEU A 22 1.29 6.51 31.67
CA LEU A 22 1.52 7.41 30.54
C LEU A 22 2.97 7.89 30.58
N LEU A 23 3.90 6.95 30.79
CA LEU A 23 5.26 7.19 30.32
C LEU A 23 5.19 7.06 28.80
N ALA A 24 5.11 8.23 28.16
CA ALA A 24 5.11 8.42 26.73
C ALA A 24 6.15 7.51 26.08
N GLN A 25 5.67 6.45 25.42
CA GLN A 25 6.46 5.75 24.42
C GLN A 25 6.48 6.63 23.17
N ASP A 26 7.18 7.76 23.25
CA ASP A 26 7.67 8.46 22.07
C ASP A 26 9.00 7.82 21.64
N THR A 27 9.00 6.48 21.59
CA THR A 27 10.09 5.71 21.02
C THR A 27 9.97 5.88 19.52
N MET A 28 10.71 6.87 18.99
CA MET A 28 11.03 7.11 17.58
C MET A 28 10.45 6.04 16.64
N LYS A 29 9.18 6.20 16.24
CA LYS A 29 8.64 5.37 15.17
C LYS A 29 9.51 5.65 13.94
N PRO A 30 10.06 4.63 13.28
CA PRO A 30 10.82 4.85 12.05
C PRO A 30 9.96 5.69 11.10
N ALA A 31 10.57 6.73 10.55
CA ALA A 31 9.87 7.64 9.66
C ALA A 31 9.23 6.84 8.53
N LYS A 32 7.92 7.00 8.34
CA LYS A 32 7.20 6.33 7.26
C LYS A 32 7.88 6.71 5.93
N PRO A 33 8.15 5.76 5.02
CA PRO A 33 8.73 6.08 3.73
C PRO A 33 7.88 7.12 3.00
N THR A 34 8.55 8.03 2.28
CA THR A 34 7.91 9.06 1.48
C THR A 34 6.92 8.42 0.50
N GLN A 35 5.77 9.08 0.30
CA GLN A 35 4.77 8.63 -0.67
C GLN A 35 5.38 8.56 -2.08
N LEU A 36 5.02 7.51 -2.83
CA LEU A 36 5.43 7.34 -4.22
C LEU A 36 4.81 8.43 -5.11
N ALA A 37 5.54 8.83 -6.15
CA ALA A 37 5.01 9.73 -7.15
C ALA A 37 3.81 9.10 -7.86
N SER A 38 2.70 9.83 -7.93
CA SER A 38 1.43 9.37 -8.49
C SER A 38 1.57 8.84 -9.93
N GLU A 39 2.27 9.57 -10.79
CA GLU A 39 2.50 9.17 -12.18
C GLU A 39 3.35 7.90 -12.28
N LEU A 40 4.24 7.65 -11.34
CA LEU A 40 5.03 6.42 -11.30
C LEU A 40 4.14 5.21 -11.00
N VAL A 41 3.20 5.35 -10.05
CA VAL A 41 2.24 4.29 -9.72
C VAL A 41 1.30 4.02 -10.89
N LYS A 42 0.74 5.09 -11.48
CA LYS A 42 -0.10 5.00 -12.68
C LYS A 42 0.62 4.27 -13.83
N GLU A 43 1.86 4.65 -14.11
CA GLU A 43 2.66 4.02 -15.15
C GLU A 43 2.93 2.54 -14.84
N PHE A 44 3.22 2.21 -13.59
CA PHE A 44 3.46 0.83 -13.17
C PHE A 44 2.22 -0.06 -13.40
N VAL A 45 1.04 0.44 -13.05
CA VAL A 45 -0.24 -0.25 -13.32
C VAL A 45 -0.48 -0.40 -14.82
N ARG A 46 -0.22 0.65 -15.60
CA ARG A 46 -0.32 0.62 -17.07
C ARG A 46 0.56 -0.46 -17.70
N VAL A 47 1.85 -0.52 -17.34
CA VAL A 47 2.77 -1.53 -17.91
C VAL A 47 2.49 -2.94 -17.38
N GLY A 48 1.86 -3.05 -16.19
CA GLY A 48 1.39 -4.31 -15.62
C GLY A 48 0.42 -5.09 -16.53
N HIS A 49 -0.23 -4.41 -17.48
CA HIS A 49 -1.12 -5.08 -18.42
C HIS A 49 -0.38 -5.87 -19.51
N ASN A 50 0.82 -5.46 -19.95
CA ASN A 50 1.39 -6.04 -21.17
C ASN A 50 2.90 -5.88 -21.39
N ASN A 51 3.65 -5.38 -20.42
CA ASN A 51 5.07 -5.08 -20.62
C ASN A 51 5.92 -5.57 -19.45
N LEU A 52 6.19 -6.88 -19.44
CA LEU A 52 7.03 -7.52 -18.44
C LEU A 52 8.42 -6.89 -18.28
N PRO A 53 9.18 -6.55 -19.36
CA PRO A 53 10.46 -5.88 -19.21
C PRO A 53 10.39 -4.57 -18.41
N GLU A 54 9.38 -3.73 -18.66
CA GLU A 54 9.19 -2.49 -17.90
C GLU A 54 8.75 -2.76 -16.46
N VAL A 55 7.86 -3.73 -16.24
CA VAL A 55 7.47 -4.16 -14.88
C VAL A 55 8.70 -4.56 -14.06
N GLN A 56 9.59 -5.38 -14.64
CA GLN A 56 10.84 -5.81 -13.99
C GLN A 56 11.78 -4.64 -13.71
N ARG A 57 11.96 -3.74 -14.68
CA ARG A 57 12.83 -2.56 -14.57
C ARG A 57 12.34 -1.63 -13.47
N MET A 58 11.07 -1.21 -13.53
CA MET A 58 10.46 -0.29 -12.58
C MET A 58 10.46 -0.85 -11.17
N LEU A 59 10.16 -2.14 -11.00
CA LEU A 59 10.12 -2.77 -9.69
C LEU A 59 11.52 -2.90 -9.06
N LYS A 60 12.55 -3.16 -9.89
CA LYS A 60 13.95 -3.15 -9.43
C LYS A 60 14.38 -1.76 -8.95
N GLU A 61 13.99 -0.71 -9.67
CA GLU A 61 14.31 0.69 -9.32
C GLU A 61 13.53 1.17 -8.09
N GLN A 62 12.27 0.77 -7.97
CA GLN A 62 11.40 1.17 -6.87
C GLN A 62 10.58 -0.03 -6.34
N PRO A 63 11.12 -0.81 -5.39
CA PRO A 63 10.44 -1.98 -4.82
C PRO A 63 9.12 -1.68 -4.13
N GLY A 64 8.89 -0.42 -3.73
CA GLY A 64 7.63 0.04 -3.15
C GLY A 64 6.43 -0.05 -4.11
N LEU A 65 6.67 -0.19 -5.41
CA LEU A 65 5.62 -0.26 -6.43
C LEU A 65 4.81 -1.56 -6.40
N LEU A 66 5.37 -2.65 -5.85
CA LEU A 66 4.78 -4.00 -5.96
C LEU A 66 3.29 -4.06 -5.59
N ASN A 67 2.91 -3.36 -4.51
CA ASN A 67 1.54 -3.28 -3.99
C ASN A 67 0.93 -1.88 -4.11
N ALA A 68 1.53 -1.01 -4.94
CA ALA A 68 0.97 0.31 -5.17
C ALA A 68 -0.26 0.19 -6.09
N SER A 69 -1.33 0.91 -5.75
CA SER A 69 -2.55 0.96 -6.54
C SER A 69 -2.82 2.35 -7.10
N TRP A 70 -3.43 2.40 -8.28
CA TRP A 70 -3.83 3.60 -8.98
C TRP A 70 -5.35 3.65 -9.11
N ASP A 71 -5.97 4.79 -8.83
CA ASP A 71 -7.40 5.02 -9.13
C ASP A 71 -7.54 5.23 -10.64
N VAL A 72 -8.02 4.22 -11.36
CA VAL A 72 -8.26 4.30 -12.81
C VAL A 72 -9.47 5.19 -13.14
N GLY A 73 -10.24 5.58 -12.12
CA GLY A 73 -11.33 6.54 -12.19
C GLY A 73 -12.56 6.08 -11.41
N GLY A 74 -13.25 7.03 -10.77
CA GLY A 74 -14.50 6.72 -10.07
C GLY A 74 -14.34 5.93 -8.77
N GLY A 75 -13.12 5.85 -8.22
CA GLY A 75 -12.81 5.06 -7.03
C GLY A 75 -12.56 3.58 -7.35
N ASP A 76 -12.33 3.25 -8.62
CA ASP A 76 -11.87 1.94 -9.06
C ASP A 76 -10.34 1.90 -8.97
N PHE A 77 -9.81 1.12 -8.04
CA PHE A 77 -8.37 1.06 -7.78
C PHE A 77 -7.80 -0.22 -8.36
N GLU A 78 -6.62 -0.10 -8.97
CA GLU A 78 -5.96 -1.21 -9.63
C GLU A 78 -4.46 -1.23 -9.31
N THR A 79 -3.92 -2.42 -9.06
CA THR A 79 -2.50 -2.74 -8.95
C THR A 79 -1.96 -3.32 -10.27
N ALA A 80 -0.64 -3.39 -10.44
CA ALA A 80 -0.07 -4.05 -11.61
C ALA A 80 -0.45 -5.54 -11.72
N LEU A 81 -0.67 -6.23 -10.59
CA LEU A 81 -1.11 -7.63 -10.58
C LEU A 81 -2.57 -7.76 -11.05
N GLU A 82 -3.44 -6.85 -10.62
CA GLU A 82 -4.83 -6.80 -11.10
C GLU A 82 -4.89 -6.48 -12.59
N GLY A 83 -4.09 -5.52 -13.08
CA GLY A 83 -3.99 -5.21 -14.51
C GLY A 83 -3.50 -6.40 -15.36
N ALA A 84 -2.51 -7.15 -14.87
CA ALA A 84 -2.07 -8.39 -15.52
C ALA A 84 -3.19 -9.44 -15.57
N GLY A 85 -3.92 -9.61 -14.46
CA GLY A 85 -5.07 -10.51 -14.37
C GLY A 85 -6.24 -10.09 -15.26
N HIS A 86 -6.50 -8.78 -15.38
CA HIS A 86 -7.58 -8.20 -16.16
C HIS A 86 -7.50 -8.59 -17.64
N VAL A 87 -6.29 -8.64 -18.20
CA VAL A 87 -6.05 -9.00 -19.62
C VAL A 87 -5.54 -10.42 -19.83
N GLY A 88 -5.38 -11.20 -18.76
CA GLY A 88 -4.92 -12.60 -18.83
C GLY A 88 -3.43 -12.76 -19.12
N ASP A 89 -2.59 -11.78 -18.77
CA ASP A 89 -1.14 -11.90 -18.91
C ASP A 89 -0.56 -12.74 -17.75
N ARG A 90 -0.52 -14.06 -17.98
CA ARG A 90 -0.02 -15.05 -17.01
C ARG A 90 1.43 -14.78 -16.62
N GLU A 91 2.28 -14.33 -17.54
CA GLU A 91 3.71 -14.19 -17.29
C GLU A 91 3.98 -13.04 -16.31
N ILE A 92 3.32 -11.89 -16.50
CA ILE A 92 3.42 -10.77 -15.57
C ILE A 92 2.81 -11.13 -14.21
N ALA A 93 1.66 -11.79 -14.18
CA ALA A 93 1.01 -12.20 -12.94
C ALA A 93 1.89 -13.15 -12.11
N GLU A 94 2.45 -14.19 -12.75
CA GLU A 94 3.37 -15.12 -12.11
C GLU A 94 4.63 -14.42 -11.59
N TYR A 95 5.19 -13.48 -12.37
CA TYR A 95 6.34 -12.69 -11.95
C TYR A 95 6.02 -11.88 -10.68
N LEU A 96 4.94 -11.10 -10.67
CA LEU A 96 4.56 -10.25 -9.54
C LEU A 96 4.25 -11.07 -8.27
N ILE A 97 3.54 -12.20 -8.39
CA ILE A 97 3.31 -13.15 -7.29
C ILE A 97 4.64 -13.72 -6.77
N GLY A 98 5.59 -14.00 -7.66
CA GLY A 98 6.93 -14.44 -7.30
C GLY A 98 7.69 -13.42 -6.45
N GLN A 99 7.55 -12.12 -6.74
CA GLN A 99 8.17 -11.04 -5.96
C GLN A 99 7.58 -10.93 -4.56
N GLU A 100 6.25 -11.06 -4.41
CA GLU A 100 5.57 -11.11 -3.11
C GLU A 100 6.07 -12.26 -2.23
N ARG A 101 6.20 -13.44 -2.85
CA ARG A 101 6.76 -14.62 -2.19
C ARG A 101 8.18 -14.35 -1.68
N ALA A 102 9.06 -13.85 -2.54
CA ALA A 102 10.45 -13.57 -2.17
C ALA A 102 10.57 -12.57 -1.00
N ARG A 103 9.69 -11.56 -0.95
CA ARG A 103 9.64 -10.58 0.13
C ARG A 103 9.24 -11.21 1.47
N THR A 104 8.29 -12.15 1.45
CA THR A 104 7.79 -12.82 2.66
C THR A 104 8.84 -13.76 3.29
N TYR A 105 9.73 -14.35 2.50
CA TYR A 105 10.82 -15.22 3.00
C TYR A 105 12.12 -14.47 3.33
N SER A 106 12.12 -13.14 3.32
CA SER A 106 13.28 -12.31 3.64
C SER A 106 13.33 -11.82 5.10
N TYR A 107 12.49 -12.40 5.98
CA TYR A 107 12.42 -12.11 7.43
C TYR A 107 12.88 -13.30 8.27
#